data_AF-A0A1Y1Q5J7-F1
#
_entry.id   AF-A0A1Y1Q5J7-F1
#
_cell.length_a   1.000
_cell.length_b   1.000
_cell.length_c   1.000
_cell.angle_alpha   90.00
_cell.angle_beta   90.00
_cell.angle_gamma   90.00
#
_symmetry.space_group_name_H-M   'P 1'
#
loop_
_entity.id
_entity.type
_entity.pdbx_description
1 polymer ?
#
loop_
_entity_poly.entity_id
_entity_poly.type
_entity_poly.pdbx_seq_one_letter_code
_entity_poly.pdbx_strand_id
1 'polypeptide(L)' 'ARFAATVDRLLPLLHNYYTQGLSWREHGITSTQVYARNQSRISEGSETLWQATEVLIQEAIAKGYLMP' A
#
# COMPACT_ATOMS: atom_id res chain seq x y z
N ALA A 1 -13.37 11.85 11.33
CA ALA A 1 -13.60 10.63 10.53
C ALA A 1 -12.53 10.35 9.46
N ARG A 2 -11.89 11.36 8.84
CA ARG A 2 -10.90 11.16 7.75
C ARG A 2 -9.71 10.28 8.14
N PHE A 3 -9.14 10.48 9.34
CA PHE A 3 -7.98 9.71 9.81
C PHE A 3 -8.27 8.20 9.96
N ALA A 4 -9.40 7.82 10.56
CA ALA A 4 -9.80 6.41 10.67
C ALA A 4 -9.93 5.75 9.29
N ALA A 5 -10.57 6.44 8.34
CA ALA A 5 -10.69 5.96 6.97
C ALA A 5 -9.34 5.86 6.23
N THR A 6 -8.33 6.63 6.64
CA THR A 6 -6.95 6.50 6.14
C THR A 6 -6.27 5.27 6.73
N VAL A 7 -6.43 5.03 8.03
CA VAL A 7 -5.90 3.82 8.69
C VAL A 7 -6.52 2.54 8.13
N ASP A 8 -7.83 2.51 7.90
CA ASP A 8 -8.52 1.34 7.34
C ASP A 8 -7.99 0.96 5.94
N ARG A 9 -7.49 1.93 5.18
CA ARG A 9 -6.89 1.70 3.86
C ARG A 9 -5.50 1.09 3.91
N LEU A 10 -4.80 1.25 5.02
CA LEU A 10 -3.48 0.65 5.23
C LEU A 10 -3.57 -0.84 5.54
N LEU A 11 -4.69 -1.31 6.12
CA LEU A 11 -4.84 -2.70 6.54
C LEU A 11 -4.60 -3.71 5.39
N PRO A 12 -5.19 -3.56 4.19
CA PRO A 12 -4.92 -4.49 3.08
C PRO A 12 -3.49 -4.43 2.57
N LEU A 13 -2.84 -3.26 2.65
CA LEU A 13 -1.46 -3.07 2.22
C LEU A 13 -0.50 -3.77 3.18
N LEU A 14 -0.68 -3.55 4.48
CA LEU A 14 0.06 -4.24 5.53
C LEU A 14 -0.16 -5.76 5.46
N HIS A 15 -1.39 -6.20 5.28
CA HIS A 15 -1.70 -7.62 5.15
C HIS A 15 -0.96 -8.25 3.96
N ASN A 16 -0.98 -7.60 2.78
CA ASN A 16 -0.20 -8.08 1.64
C ASN A 16 1.30 -8.09 1.91
N TYR A 17 1.84 -7.03 2.53
CA TYR A 17 3.24 -6.96 2.88
C TYR A 17 3.69 -8.12 3.79
N TYR A 18 2.94 -8.38 4.87
CA TYR A 18 3.26 -9.45 5.83
C TYR A 18 2.97 -10.86 5.30
N THR A 19 2.13 -11.00 4.27
CA THR A 19 1.89 -12.26 3.56
C THR A 19 2.77 -12.41 2.30
N GLN A 20 3.86 -11.63 2.21
CA GLN A 20 4.82 -11.68 1.10
C GLN A 20 4.18 -11.47 -0.29
N GLY A 21 3.13 -10.65 -0.35
CA GLY A 21 2.43 -10.28 -1.56
C GLY A 21 1.47 -11.35 -2.08
N LEU A 22 0.98 -12.26 -1.24
CA LEU A 22 0.10 -13.37 -1.65
C LEU A 22 -1.05 -12.90 -2.56
N SER A 23 -1.89 -11.99 -2.05
CA SER A 23 -3.07 -11.52 -2.81
C SER A 23 -2.66 -10.67 -4.02
N TRP A 24 -1.62 -9.83 -3.91
CA TRP A 24 -1.09 -9.09 -5.06
C TRP A 24 -0.66 -10.02 -6.20
N ARG A 25 0.07 -11.09 -5.89
CA ARG A 25 0.55 -12.06 -6.89
C ARG A 25 -0.59 -12.87 -7.49
N GLU A 26 -1.51 -13.37 -6.67
CA GLU A 26 -2.69 -14.12 -7.13
C GLU A 26 -3.55 -13.34 -8.12
N HIS A 27 -3.64 -12.02 -7.94
CA HIS A 27 -4.50 -11.14 -8.74
C HIS A 27 -3.72 -10.31 -9.77
N GLY A 28 -2.42 -10.53 -9.93
CA GLY A 28 -1.58 -9.81 -10.89
C GLY A 28 -1.50 -8.30 -10.63
N ILE A 29 -1.54 -7.87 -9.37
CA ILE A 29 -1.54 -6.46 -8.98
C ILE A 29 -0.13 -5.87 -9.09
N THR A 30 -0.04 -4.71 -9.73
CA THR A 30 1.22 -3.95 -9.88
C THR A 30 1.31 -2.77 -8.93
N SER A 31 2.52 -2.24 -8.75
CA SER A 31 2.78 -1.09 -7.90
C SER A 31 2.04 0.14 -8.40
N THR A 32 1.92 0.30 -9.72
CA THR A 32 1.13 1.37 -10.34
C THR A 32 -0.33 1.35 -9.86
N GLN A 33 -0.95 0.16 -9.75
CA GLN A 33 -2.32 0.04 -9.24
C GLN A 33 -2.40 0.32 -7.73
N VAL A 34 -1.39 -0.10 -6.96
CA VAL A 34 -1.32 0.18 -5.52
C VAL A 34 -1.16 1.69 -5.26
N TYR A 35 -0.29 2.37 -6.00
CA TYR A 35 -0.12 3.82 -5.93
C TYR A 35 -1.41 4.55 -6.31
N ALA A 36 -2.01 4.22 -7.46
CA ALA A 36 -3.25 4.86 -7.92
C ALA A 36 -4.41 4.73 -6.91
N ARG A 37 -4.48 3.60 -6.19
CA ARG A 37 -5.53 3.37 -5.19
C ARG A 37 -5.30 4.14 -3.88
N ASN A 38 -4.05 4.32 -3.47
CA ASN A 38 -3.71 4.76 -2.11
C ASN A 38 -3.18 6.19 -2.01
N GLN A 39 -2.45 6.69 -3.01
CA GLN A 39 -1.70 7.95 -2.91
C GLN A 39 -2.58 9.13 -2.51
N SER A 40 -3.59 9.48 -3.30
CA SER A 40 -4.47 10.62 -3.03
C SER A 40 -5.26 10.47 -1.73
N ARG A 41 -5.77 9.26 -1.46
CA ARG A 41 -6.66 9.01 -0.32
C ARG A 41 -5.94 9.03 1.03
N ILE A 42 -4.69 8.61 1.07
CA ILE A 42 -3.89 8.57 2.29
C ILE A 42 -3.23 9.93 2.52
N SER A 43 -2.66 10.55 1.48
CA SER A 43 -2.00 11.85 1.60
C SER A 43 -2.98 12.95 2.04
N GLU A 44 -4.22 12.95 1.54
CA GLU A 44 -5.27 13.88 1.99
C GLU A 44 -5.65 13.67 3.46
N GLY A 45 -5.48 12.47 4.01
CA GLY A 45 -5.78 12.17 5.42
C GLY A 45 -4.60 12.43 6.37
N SER A 46 -3.38 12.14 5.90
CA SER A 46 -2.12 12.40 6.59
C SER A 46 -0.94 12.17 5.64
N GLU A 47 -0.19 13.23 5.37
CA GLU A 47 1.03 13.17 4.55
C GLU A 47 2.11 12.29 5.19
N THR A 48 2.29 12.36 6.51
CA THR A 48 3.24 11.51 7.25
C THR A 48 2.89 10.03 7.13
N LEU A 49 1.60 9.66 7.21
CA LEU A 49 1.20 8.28 6.97
C LEU A 49 1.46 7.86 5.53
N TRP A 50 1.25 8.75 4.55
CA TRP A 50 1.56 8.44 3.16
C TRP A 50 3.06 8.15 2.97
N GLN A 51 3.94 8.97 3.52
CA GLN A 51 5.40 8.75 3.45
C GLN A 51 5.81 7.39 4.02
N ALA A 52 5.27 7.00 5.18
CA ALA A 52 5.52 5.68 5.76
C ALA A 52 4.97 4.54 4.89
N THR A 53 3.82 4.75 4.26
CA THR A 53 3.19 3.78 3.34
C THR A 53 4.00 3.59 2.08
N GLU A 54 4.52 4.68 1.52
CA GLU A 54 5.35 4.67 0.33
C GLU A 54 6.64 3.88 0.55
N VAL A 55 7.28 4.03 1.72
CA VAL A 55 8.43 3.20 2.10
C VAL A 55 8.07 1.70 2.09
N LEU A 56 6.92 1.31 2.65
CA LEU A 56 6.46 -0.08 2.64
C LEU A 56 6.20 -0.61 1.22
N ILE A 57 5.63 0.21 0.34
CA ILE A 57 5.40 -0.15 -1.07
C ILE A 57 6.74 -0.38 -1.77
N GLN A 58 7.70 0.53 -1.60
CA GLN A 58 9.03 0.41 -2.19
C GLN A 58 9.78 -0.81 -1.68
N GLU A 59 9.71 -1.11 -0.39
CA GLU A 59 10.27 -2.34 0.18
C GLU A 59 9.59 -3.59 -0.39
N ALA A 60 8.27 -3.58 -0.57
CA ALA A 60 7.55 -4.70 -1.17
C ALA A 60 8.00 -4.96 -2.61
N ILE A 61 8.26 -3.91 -3.39
CA ILE A 61 8.82 -4.00 -4.75
C ILE A 61 10.23 -4.60 -4.68
N ALA A 62 11.10 -4.06 -3.83
CA ALA A 62 12.48 -4.52 -3.67
C ALA A 62 12.57 -5.99 -3.23
N LYS A 63 11.63 -6.45 -2.39
CA LYS A 63 11.51 -7.86 -1.95
C LYS A 63 10.82 -8.76 -2.98
N GLY A 64 10.33 -8.20 -4.09
CA GLY A 64 9.58 -8.92 -5.12
C GLY A 64 8.18 -9.36 -4.69
N TYR A 65 7.65 -8.83 -3.58
CA TYR A 65 6.29 -9.10 -3.12
C TYR A 65 5.25 -8.43 -4.01
N LEU A 66 5.60 -7.25 -4.52
CA LEU A 66 4.78 -6.44 -5.41
C LEU A 66 5.50 -6.26 -6.73
N MET A 67 4.80 -6.49 -7.85
CA MET A 67 5.35 -6.25 -9.18
C MET A 67 5.42 -4.74 -9.43
N PRO A 68 6.46 -4.22 -10.12
CA PRO A 68 6.54 -2.81 -10.51
C PRO A 68 5.33 -2.41 -11.39
#